data_AF-A0A1S1MWM9-F1
#
_entry.id   AF-A0A1S1MWM9-F1
#
_cell.length_a   1.000
_cell.length_b   1.000
_cell.length_c   1.000
_cell.angle_alpha   90.00
_cell.angle_beta   90.00
_cell.angle_gamma   90.00
#
_symmetry.space_group_name_H-M   'P 1'
#
loop_
_entity.id
_entity.type
_entity.pdbx_description
1 polymer ?
#
loop_
_entity_poly.entity_id
_entity_poly.type
_entity_poly.pdbx_seq_one_letter_code
_entity_poly.pdbx_strand_id
1 'polypeptide(L)'
;MKKTNLSLLMALTMSANSIAFTQLGGGGIMPMGHEWLTRTAALELLDAEHVISPDPNDPRPTWQYGLAKNTDLSSAYSEISKISANTNDNSNYQPRFDNVYAAIVGERWVDIAGFNVSNASIDPTGPNCFSAISQEPADLQQDHFMRRYDDVAGQGGVDAARRGQQRFIQHFIDAAMAQQKRIKVWDGGGYSARVEVDHNYFLFGRAVHLFQDSFSPEHTVRLPQDNFEKVWQVKAYLCSEGAEQHSHDTKDVVNFSSGDVIWHEDTRLDSGWSSYKVSSMKPVALVALEASKDLWAAFIRTMAVHPEQREQAARLEAQTLVDNWLSFDEQAMLSWYDDQQRRDHTYVLAPNETGPGKTLEECMLELNVGTSSQSARVAQLDAERRQCLYNIEAQPGYEDLYDPHMDMPYNWRWKSLTWQTPPSDWQATQHAADKGETISFQSALNGQPVHTQEDLTNDARLVATAGTATEFIKVPTPDGAFYLRSKQNPELFFSYSATSSGYAKLVDSPRQSAYQFIYQGGVWNIKNTYWQQYFWLDSSDNSIHLNRDGEPHHSSAKWILNQ
;
A
#
# COMPACT_ATOMS: atom_id res chain seq x y z
N MET A 1 61.83 -24.50 0.43
CA MET A 1 60.82 -25.58 0.41
C MET A 1 60.18 -25.69 1.79
N LYS A 2 58.94 -25.23 1.92
CA LYS A 2 57.83 -25.89 2.64
C LYS A 2 56.59 -25.05 2.34
N LYS A 3 55.66 -25.66 1.59
CA LYS A 3 54.34 -25.10 1.26
C LYS A 3 53.48 -25.20 2.52
N THR A 4 52.84 -24.11 2.91
CA THR A 4 51.72 -24.13 3.86
C THR A 4 50.53 -23.54 3.13
N ASN A 5 49.58 -24.42 2.79
CA ASN A 5 48.28 -24.08 2.22
C ASN A 5 47.49 -23.26 3.24
N LEU A 6 47.07 -22.06 2.83
CA LEU A 6 46.06 -21.29 3.55
C LEU A 6 44.70 -21.73 3.02
N SER A 7 44.06 -22.66 3.73
CA SER A 7 42.66 -23.02 3.49
C SER A 7 41.79 -21.81 3.85
N LEU A 8 41.19 -21.20 2.84
CA LEU A 8 40.12 -20.22 3.01
C LEU A 8 38.90 -20.98 3.55
N LEU A 9 38.65 -20.91 4.86
CA LEU A 9 37.32 -21.20 5.39
C LEU A 9 36.42 -20.01 5.02
N MET A 10 35.55 -20.20 4.02
CA MET A 10 34.32 -19.41 3.90
C MET A 10 33.48 -19.73 5.12
N ALA A 11 33.50 -18.85 6.12
CA ALA A 11 32.47 -18.81 7.14
C ALA A 11 31.20 -18.26 6.46
N LEU A 12 30.35 -19.18 5.99
CA LEU A 12 28.95 -18.90 5.69
C LEU A 12 28.26 -18.56 7.03
N THR A 13 28.24 -17.29 7.38
CA THR A 13 27.31 -16.77 8.37
C THR A 13 25.93 -16.79 7.75
N MET A 14 25.15 -17.81 8.07
CA MET A 14 23.71 -17.84 7.78
C MET A 14 23.04 -16.88 8.76
N SER A 15 22.80 -15.65 8.34
CA SER A 15 21.80 -14.77 8.96
C SER A 15 20.43 -15.18 8.42
N ALA A 16 19.50 -15.46 9.34
CA ALA A 16 18.09 -15.63 9.03
C ALA A 16 17.56 -14.28 8.53
N ASN A 17 17.19 -14.21 7.25
CA ASN A 17 16.57 -13.04 6.65
C ASN A 17 15.08 -13.31 6.54
N SER A 18 14.20 -12.78 7.38
CA SER A 18 12.76 -12.83 7.10
C SER A 18 12.48 -12.06 5.79
N ILE A 19 12.25 -12.78 4.70
CA ILE A 19 11.87 -12.22 3.40
C ILE A 19 10.34 -12.23 3.37
N ALA A 20 9.72 -11.11 3.77
CA ALA A 20 8.29 -10.95 3.52
C ALA A 20 8.01 -10.56 2.07
N PHE A 21 6.71 -10.57 1.78
CA PHE A 21 6.05 -10.80 0.52
C PHE A 21 6.15 -9.65 -0.49
N THR A 22 7.36 -9.34 -0.96
CA THR A 22 7.51 -8.60 -2.22
C THR A 22 8.56 -9.21 -3.10
N GLN A 23 8.07 -9.88 -4.13
CA GLN A 23 8.93 -10.66 -4.98
C GLN A 23 9.22 -9.85 -6.25
N LEU A 24 10.49 -9.82 -6.63
CA LEU A 24 11.02 -9.01 -7.73
C LEU A 24 10.20 -9.28 -8.99
N GLY A 25 9.46 -8.28 -9.48
CA GLY A 25 8.67 -8.41 -10.70
C GLY A 25 9.46 -9.09 -11.82
N GLY A 26 8.98 -10.25 -12.26
CA GLY A 26 9.35 -10.97 -13.48
C GLY A 26 10.77 -11.57 -13.57
N GLY A 27 11.67 -11.26 -12.64
CA GLY A 27 13.12 -11.49 -12.83
C GLY A 27 13.93 -11.87 -11.59
N GLY A 28 13.29 -12.28 -10.49
CA GLY A 28 13.97 -12.64 -9.24
C GLY A 28 14.27 -14.13 -9.03
N ILE A 29 15.05 -14.41 -7.98
CA ILE A 29 15.22 -15.77 -7.40
C ILE A 29 13.97 -16.21 -6.63
N MET A 30 13.16 -15.25 -6.17
CA MET A 30 11.85 -15.49 -5.54
C MET A 30 10.75 -15.44 -6.62
N PRO A 31 9.69 -16.27 -6.53
CA PRO A 31 8.60 -16.36 -7.50
C PRO A 31 7.74 -15.08 -7.49
N MET A 32 6.48 -15.04 -7.95
CA MET A 32 5.60 -13.87 -7.67
C MET A 32 4.50 -14.27 -6.70
N GLY A 33 4.00 -13.33 -5.90
CA GLY A 33 2.97 -13.59 -4.90
C GLY A 33 1.68 -12.83 -5.20
N HIS A 34 1.30 -11.95 -4.29
CA HIS A 34 0.09 -11.13 -4.35
C HIS A 34 0.05 -10.25 -5.58
N GLU A 35 1.20 -9.79 -6.08
CA GLU A 35 1.26 -8.94 -7.27
C GLU A 35 0.68 -9.70 -8.48
N TRP A 36 0.98 -11.01 -8.58
CA TRP A 36 0.47 -11.86 -9.64
C TRP A 36 -1.04 -12.10 -9.48
N LEU A 37 -1.53 -12.38 -8.27
CA LEU A 37 -2.96 -12.57 -8.00
C LEU A 37 -3.75 -11.30 -8.31
N THR A 38 -3.28 -10.16 -7.81
CA THR A 38 -3.88 -8.83 -7.98
C THR A 38 -3.99 -8.47 -9.45
N ARG A 39 -2.88 -8.61 -10.19
CA ARG A 39 -2.81 -8.34 -11.63
C ARG A 39 -3.71 -9.29 -12.43
N THR A 40 -3.57 -10.59 -12.22
CA THR A 40 -4.23 -11.61 -13.03
C THR A 40 -5.74 -11.62 -12.80
N ALA A 41 -6.20 -11.44 -11.56
CA ALA A 41 -7.63 -11.29 -11.27
C ALA A 41 -8.26 -10.12 -12.05
N ALA A 42 -7.60 -8.95 -12.04
CA ALA A 42 -8.09 -7.78 -12.75
C ALA A 42 -8.17 -8.00 -14.26
N LEU A 43 -7.12 -8.59 -14.85
CA LEU A 43 -7.03 -8.74 -16.30
C LEU A 43 -7.90 -9.89 -16.82
N GLU A 44 -8.08 -10.97 -16.08
CA GLU A 44 -9.06 -12.01 -16.43
C GLU A 44 -10.49 -11.45 -16.34
N LEU A 45 -10.80 -10.67 -15.30
CA LEU A 45 -12.12 -10.04 -15.15
C LEU A 45 -12.44 -9.07 -16.31
N LEU A 46 -11.44 -8.30 -16.75
CA LEU A 46 -11.57 -7.30 -17.81
C LEU A 46 -11.39 -7.86 -19.23
N ASP A 47 -11.14 -9.17 -19.37
CA ASP A 47 -10.79 -9.82 -20.64
C ASP A 47 -9.63 -9.12 -21.36
N ALA A 48 -8.55 -8.84 -20.61
CA ALA A 48 -7.47 -7.93 -21.01
C ALA A 48 -6.06 -8.51 -20.83
N GLU A 49 -5.94 -9.84 -20.66
CA GLU A 49 -4.64 -10.52 -20.64
C GLU A 49 -3.85 -10.28 -21.94
N HIS A 50 -2.54 -10.01 -21.81
CA HIS A 50 -1.69 -9.61 -22.93
C HIS A 50 -0.29 -10.27 -22.98
N VAL A 51 0.14 -10.97 -21.93
CA VAL A 51 1.47 -11.59 -21.82
C VAL A 51 1.45 -13.08 -21.49
N ILE A 52 0.50 -13.53 -20.67
CA ILE A 52 0.37 -14.93 -20.29
C ILE A 52 -0.49 -15.64 -21.34
N SER A 53 0.06 -16.71 -21.92
CA SER A 53 -0.71 -17.54 -22.85
C SER A 53 -1.72 -18.41 -22.10
N PRO A 54 -2.88 -18.74 -22.70
CA PRO A 54 -3.83 -19.66 -22.10
C PRO A 54 -3.16 -20.96 -21.65
N ASP A 55 -3.41 -21.36 -20.40
CA ASP A 55 -2.87 -22.59 -19.84
C ASP A 55 -3.77 -23.77 -20.26
N PRO A 56 -3.28 -24.70 -21.11
CA PRO A 56 -4.09 -25.85 -21.54
C PRO A 56 -4.40 -26.81 -20.39
N ASN A 57 -3.69 -26.72 -19.26
CA ASN A 57 -3.90 -27.54 -18.08
C ASN A 57 -4.57 -26.75 -16.95
N ASP A 58 -5.17 -25.59 -17.23
CA ASP A 58 -5.95 -24.85 -16.24
C ASP A 58 -7.01 -25.79 -15.63
N PRO A 59 -7.00 -26.02 -14.31
CA PRO A 59 -7.94 -26.94 -13.67
C PRO A 59 -9.35 -26.34 -13.52
N ARG A 60 -9.48 -25.00 -13.55
CA ARG A 60 -10.71 -24.26 -13.22
C ARG A 60 -11.90 -24.53 -14.15
N PRO A 61 -11.75 -24.78 -15.46
CA PRO A 61 -12.88 -25.13 -16.34
C PRO A 61 -13.65 -26.39 -15.91
N THR A 62 -13.06 -27.24 -15.06
CA THR A 62 -13.72 -28.44 -14.52
C THR A 62 -14.11 -28.31 -13.05
N TRP A 63 -13.77 -27.18 -12.41
CA TRP A 63 -14.13 -26.91 -11.02
C TRP A 63 -15.60 -26.53 -10.90
N GLN A 64 -16.24 -27.01 -9.83
CA GLN A 64 -17.65 -26.76 -9.55
C GLN A 64 -17.87 -25.71 -8.43
N TYR A 65 -16.83 -25.44 -7.64
CA TYR A 65 -16.88 -24.59 -6.45
C TYR A 65 -15.53 -23.85 -6.27
N GLY A 66 -15.47 -22.84 -5.40
CA GLY A 66 -14.28 -21.99 -5.26
C GLY A 66 -14.04 -21.06 -6.46
N LEU A 67 -15.08 -20.82 -7.28
CA LEU A 67 -15.07 -19.90 -8.42
C LEU A 67 -15.68 -18.55 -8.03
N ALA A 68 -15.35 -17.50 -8.80
CA ALA A 68 -15.89 -16.17 -8.59
C ALA A 68 -17.43 -16.20 -8.64
N LYS A 69 -18.07 -15.51 -7.69
CA LYS A 69 -19.53 -15.58 -7.45
C LYS A 69 -20.29 -14.44 -8.14
N ASN A 70 -19.66 -13.28 -8.34
CA ASN A 70 -20.27 -12.11 -8.99
C ASN A 70 -19.24 -11.24 -9.73
N THR A 71 -18.97 -11.61 -10.99
CA THR A 71 -18.10 -10.89 -11.91
C THR A 71 -18.86 -9.95 -12.86
N ASP A 72 -20.14 -9.67 -12.62
CA ASP A 72 -20.91 -8.79 -13.51
C ASP A 72 -20.41 -7.33 -13.41
N LEU A 73 -20.11 -6.76 -14.57
CA LEU A 73 -19.65 -5.38 -14.75
C LEU A 73 -20.59 -4.55 -15.65
N SER A 74 -21.76 -5.09 -16.01
CA SER A 74 -22.71 -4.46 -16.93
C SER A 74 -23.15 -3.05 -16.49
N SER A 75 -23.20 -2.79 -15.18
CA SER A 75 -23.54 -1.49 -14.59
C SER A 75 -22.37 -0.51 -14.45
N ALA A 76 -21.14 -0.95 -14.74
CA ALA A 76 -19.91 -0.22 -14.44
C ALA A 76 -19.13 0.28 -15.68
N TYR A 77 -19.79 0.38 -16.84
CA TYR A 77 -19.15 0.73 -18.11
C TYR A 77 -18.33 2.03 -18.08
N SER A 78 -18.80 3.04 -17.32
CA SER A 78 -18.10 4.32 -17.17
C SER A 78 -16.72 4.16 -16.51
N GLU A 79 -16.62 3.30 -15.50
CA GLU A 79 -15.37 3.04 -14.80
C GLU A 79 -14.44 2.13 -15.63
N ILE A 80 -14.99 1.09 -16.27
CA ILE A 80 -14.22 0.23 -17.19
C ILE A 80 -13.59 1.07 -18.32
N SER A 81 -14.35 2.03 -18.87
CA SER A 81 -13.85 2.93 -19.91
C SER A 81 -12.70 3.80 -19.43
N LYS A 82 -12.73 4.27 -18.17
CA LYS A 82 -11.63 5.03 -17.56
C LYS A 82 -10.39 4.17 -17.34
N ILE A 83 -10.56 2.95 -16.81
CA ILE A 83 -9.45 2.00 -16.62
C ILE A 83 -8.79 1.71 -17.98
N SER A 84 -9.61 1.42 -19.00
CA SER A 84 -9.12 1.05 -20.33
C SER A 84 -8.41 2.19 -21.06
N ALA A 85 -8.76 3.45 -20.76
CA ALA A 85 -8.16 4.63 -21.37
C ALA A 85 -6.75 4.93 -20.84
N ASN A 86 -6.40 4.46 -19.64
CA ASN A 86 -5.11 4.72 -19.00
C ASN A 86 -4.25 3.46 -18.99
N THR A 87 -3.51 3.25 -20.08
CA THR A 87 -2.61 2.10 -20.21
C THR A 87 -1.32 2.30 -19.42
N ASN A 88 -0.73 1.20 -18.94
CA ASN A 88 0.56 1.19 -18.25
C ASN A 88 1.40 0.00 -18.73
N ASP A 89 2.62 0.27 -19.20
CA ASP A 89 3.54 -0.67 -19.83
C ASP A 89 4.68 -1.12 -18.89
N ASN A 90 4.52 -0.94 -17.58
CA ASN A 90 5.50 -1.35 -16.58
C ASN A 90 5.92 -2.82 -16.81
N SER A 91 7.20 -3.02 -17.15
CA SER A 91 7.72 -4.32 -17.54
C SER A 91 7.79 -5.32 -16.38
N ASN A 92 7.91 -4.82 -15.15
CA ASN A 92 8.09 -5.64 -13.96
C ASN A 92 6.77 -6.30 -13.55
N TYR A 93 5.68 -5.55 -13.61
CA TYR A 93 4.36 -6.00 -13.14
C TYR A 93 3.37 -6.35 -14.26
N GLN A 94 3.65 -5.95 -15.50
CA GLN A 94 2.78 -6.16 -16.67
C GLN A 94 1.29 -5.87 -16.37
N PRO A 95 0.95 -4.67 -15.88
CA PRO A 95 -0.38 -4.38 -15.37
C PRO A 95 -1.40 -4.09 -16.46
N ARG A 96 -0.95 -3.76 -17.69
CA ARG A 96 -1.74 -3.29 -18.85
C ARG A 96 -2.45 -1.95 -18.64
N PHE A 97 -3.07 -1.75 -17.49
CA PHE A 97 -3.78 -0.54 -17.07
C PHE A 97 -3.15 0.05 -15.82
N ASP A 98 -3.18 1.37 -15.73
CA ASP A 98 -2.56 2.10 -14.64
C ASP A 98 -3.26 1.90 -13.29
N ASN A 99 -4.58 1.69 -13.29
CA ASN A 99 -5.36 1.35 -12.11
C ASN A 99 -4.96 -0.02 -11.52
N VAL A 100 -4.59 -0.98 -12.37
CA VAL A 100 -4.08 -2.30 -11.93
C VAL A 100 -2.69 -2.13 -11.33
N TYR A 101 -1.83 -1.30 -11.95
CA TYR A 101 -0.52 -0.96 -11.39
C TYR A 101 -0.63 -0.31 -10.00
N ALA A 102 -1.54 0.65 -9.85
CA ALA A 102 -1.79 1.33 -8.59
C ALA A 102 -2.19 0.35 -7.48
N ALA A 103 -3.09 -0.61 -7.76
CA ALA A 103 -3.51 -1.62 -6.81
C ALA A 103 -2.36 -2.57 -6.41
N ILE A 104 -1.49 -2.96 -7.35
CA ILE A 104 -0.29 -3.75 -7.04
C ILE A 104 0.63 -2.97 -6.08
N VAL A 105 0.90 -1.69 -6.37
CA VAL A 105 1.75 -0.86 -5.50
C VAL A 105 1.12 -0.67 -4.12
N GLY A 106 -0.21 -0.54 -4.05
CA GLY A 106 -0.97 -0.43 -2.81
C GLY A 106 -1.00 -1.68 -1.95
N GLU A 107 -1.04 -2.84 -2.59
CA GLU A 107 -0.93 -4.15 -1.94
C GLU A 107 0.47 -4.30 -1.33
N ARG A 108 1.51 -4.11 -2.15
CA ARG A 108 2.90 -4.09 -1.70
C ARG A 108 3.16 -3.07 -0.59
N TRP A 109 2.46 -1.94 -0.58
CA TRP A 109 2.62 -0.95 0.48
C TRP A 109 2.30 -1.53 1.86
N VAL A 110 1.27 -2.38 1.97
CA VAL A 110 0.93 -3.02 3.26
C VAL A 110 2.05 -3.95 3.71
N ASP A 111 2.63 -4.70 2.78
CA ASP A 111 3.70 -5.64 3.11
C ASP A 111 5.02 -4.94 3.49
N ILE A 112 5.40 -3.88 2.78
CA ILE A 112 6.78 -3.36 2.87
C ILE A 112 6.90 -1.85 3.01
N ALA A 113 5.80 -1.09 3.03
CA ALA A 113 5.77 0.36 3.28
C ALA A 113 6.77 1.20 2.45
N GLY A 114 7.10 0.73 1.25
CA GLY A 114 8.08 1.38 0.37
C GLY A 114 9.55 1.19 0.75
N PHE A 115 9.87 0.36 1.75
CA PHE A 115 11.25 0.08 2.16
C PHE A 115 12.00 -0.83 1.18
N ASN A 116 13.33 -0.66 1.16
CA ASN A 116 14.21 -1.60 0.52
C ASN A 116 14.47 -2.73 1.51
N VAL A 117 13.72 -3.82 1.38
CA VAL A 117 13.78 -5.00 2.24
C VAL A 117 15.19 -5.56 2.31
N SER A 118 15.86 -5.69 1.15
CA SER A 118 17.22 -6.24 1.09
C SER A 118 18.22 -5.42 1.90
N ASN A 119 18.18 -4.09 1.80
CA ASN A 119 19.05 -3.21 2.57
C ASN A 119 18.64 -3.16 4.05
N ALA A 120 17.34 -3.10 4.35
CA ALA A 120 16.84 -3.03 5.73
C ALA A 120 17.19 -4.29 6.54
N SER A 121 17.18 -5.47 5.91
CA SER A 121 17.52 -6.73 6.56
C SER A 121 19.02 -6.91 6.84
N ILE A 122 19.90 -6.20 6.12
CA ILE A 122 21.36 -6.36 6.27
C ILE A 122 22.07 -5.16 6.88
N ASP A 123 21.36 -4.04 7.11
CA ASP A 123 21.95 -2.82 7.68
C ASP A 123 22.34 -3.07 9.16
N PRO A 124 23.65 -3.06 9.50
CA PRO A 124 24.08 -3.28 10.88
C PRO A 124 23.98 -2.02 11.74
N THR A 125 23.61 -0.87 11.15
CA THR A 125 23.68 0.44 11.83
C THR A 125 22.40 0.85 12.53
N GLY A 126 21.27 0.20 12.23
CA GLY A 126 19.97 0.50 12.81
C GLY A 126 18.99 -0.67 12.76
N PRO A 127 17.75 -0.44 13.21
CA PRO A 127 16.71 -1.46 13.17
C PRO A 127 16.28 -1.78 11.74
N ASN A 128 15.77 -3.00 11.53
CA ASN A 128 15.10 -3.36 10.29
C ASN A 128 13.73 -2.67 10.22
N CYS A 129 13.70 -1.46 9.65
CA CYS A 129 12.48 -0.65 9.59
C CYS A 129 11.38 -1.18 8.69
N PHE A 130 11.71 -2.08 7.75
CA PHE A 130 10.69 -2.83 7.03
C PHE A 130 9.89 -3.67 8.04
N SER A 131 10.54 -4.59 8.75
CA SER A 131 9.86 -5.46 9.72
C SER A 131 9.20 -4.67 10.84
N ALA A 132 9.88 -3.65 11.38
CA ALA A 132 9.39 -2.88 12.52
C ALA A 132 8.22 -1.93 12.19
N ILE A 133 7.97 -1.59 10.92
CA ILE A 133 6.87 -0.69 10.55
C ILE A 133 5.75 -1.40 9.81
N SER A 134 6.03 -2.40 8.97
CA SER A 134 4.97 -3.01 8.15
C SER A 134 4.56 -4.41 8.58
N GLN A 135 5.45 -5.21 9.20
CA GLN A 135 5.19 -6.64 9.42
C GLN A 135 4.92 -7.03 10.87
N GLU A 136 5.82 -6.68 11.80
CA GLU A 136 5.82 -7.23 13.16
C GLU A 136 4.93 -6.53 14.21
N PRO A 137 4.54 -5.24 14.06
CA PRO A 137 3.72 -4.60 15.08
C PRO A 137 2.37 -5.29 15.29
N ALA A 138 1.95 -5.43 16.55
CA ALA A 138 0.75 -6.17 16.91
C ALA A 138 -0.53 -5.55 16.31
N ASP A 139 -0.61 -4.23 16.24
CA ASP A 139 -1.73 -3.49 15.66
C ASP A 139 -1.84 -3.66 14.14
N LEU A 140 -0.76 -4.05 13.46
CA LEU A 140 -0.74 -4.28 12.01
C LEU A 140 -1.05 -5.73 11.63
N GLN A 141 -1.04 -6.68 12.58
CA GLN A 141 -1.37 -8.09 12.27
C GLN A 141 -2.77 -8.25 11.65
N GLN A 142 -3.70 -7.37 11.99
CA GLN A 142 -5.03 -7.37 11.37
C GLN A 142 -5.02 -6.93 9.89
N ASP A 143 -4.01 -6.17 9.46
CA ASP A 143 -3.80 -5.83 8.04
C ASP A 143 -3.22 -7.02 7.24
N HIS A 144 -2.65 -8.00 7.95
CA HIS A 144 -2.19 -9.28 7.42
C HIS A 144 -3.16 -10.44 7.66
N PHE A 145 -4.36 -10.17 8.17
CA PHE A 145 -5.34 -11.20 8.58
C PHE A 145 -4.78 -12.22 9.58
N MET A 146 -3.94 -11.77 10.52
CA MET A 146 -3.24 -12.60 11.50
C MET A 146 -3.65 -12.29 12.94
N ARG A 147 -3.34 -13.25 13.84
CA ARG A 147 -3.44 -13.03 15.28
C ARG A 147 -2.29 -12.20 15.80
N ARG A 148 -2.61 -11.35 16.77
CA ARG A 148 -1.66 -10.70 17.66
C ARG A 148 -1.14 -11.70 18.69
N TYR A 149 0.02 -11.40 19.26
CA TYR A 149 0.67 -12.22 20.29
C TYR A 149 -0.23 -12.46 21.52
N ASP A 150 -1.18 -11.56 21.79
CA ASP A 150 -2.12 -11.58 22.92
C ASP A 150 -3.51 -12.18 22.57
N ASP A 151 -3.71 -12.66 21.35
CA ASP A 151 -4.94 -13.37 20.94
C ASP A 151 -4.84 -14.88 21.27
N VAL A 152 -5.24 -15.23 22.49
CA VAL A 152 -5.06 -16.57 23.05
C VAL A 152 -6.23 -17.52 22.74
N ALA A 153 -5.92 -18.80 22.52
CA ALA A 153 -6.86 -19.92 22.36
C ALA A 153 -7.90 -19.71 21.24
N GLY A 154 -9.01 -20.45 21.28
CA GLY A 154 -10.07 -20.35 20.27
C GLY A 154 -10.65 -18.94 20.15
N GLN A 155 -10.80 -18.21 21.28
CA GLN A 155 -11.32 -16.84 21.29
C GLN A 155 -10.42 -15.87 20.52
N GLY A 156 -9.09 -16.01 20.64
CA GLY A 156 -8.14 -15.22 19.86
C GLY A 156 -8.33 -15.37 18.34
N GLY A 157 -8.71 -16.56 17.88
CA GLY A 157 -9.04 -16.79 16.48
C GLY A 157 -10.29 -16.02 16.04
N VAL A 158 -11.34 -16.05 16.87
CA VAL A 158 -12.60 -15.32 16.62
C VAL A 158 -12.34 -13.82 16.58
N ASP A 159 -11.57 -13.30 17.52
CA ASP A 159 -11.27 -11.87 17.61
C ASP A 159 -10.42 -11.42 16.42
N ALA A 160 -9.41 -12.20 16.02
CA ALA A 160 -8.60 -11.91 14.84
C ALA A 160 -9.43 -11.94 13.55
N ALA A 161 -10.27 -12.96 13.34
CA ALA A 161 -11.13 -13.05 12.17
C ALA A 161 -12.11 -11.86 12.08
N ARG A 162 -12.75 -11.48 13.19
CA ARG A 162 -13.64 -10.30 13.24
C ARG A 162 -12.90 -9.00 12.95
N ARG A 163 -11.72 -8.80 13.53
CA ARG A 163 -10.90 -7.60 13.26
C ARG A 163 -10.45 -7.55 11.80
N GLY A 164 -10.03 -8.68 11.23
CA GLY A 164 -9.68 -8.79 9.81
C GLY A 164 -10.86 -8.44 8.89
N GLN A 165 -12.05 -8.99 9.13
CA GLN A 165 -13.27 -8.64 8.38
C GLN A 165 -13.61 -7.14 8.47
N GLN A 166 -13.55 -6.57 9.68
CA GLN A 166 -13.84 -5.14 9.88
C GLN A 166 -12.79 -4.25 9.21
N ARG A 167 -11.52 -4.62 9.29
CA ARG A 167 -10.41 -3.90 8.67
C ARG A 167 -10.52 -3.93 7.15
N PHE A 168 -10.86 -5.09 6.57
CA PHE A 168 -11.13 -5.22 5.14
C PHE A 168 -12.24 -4.29 4.67
N ILE A 169 -13.40 -4.31 5.35
CA ILE A 169 -14.53 -3.44 5.01
C ILE A 169 -14.11 -1.96 5.08
N GLN A 170 -13.35 -1.59 6.11
CA GLN A 170 -12.88 -0.22 6.27
C GLN A 170 -11.94 0.19 5.14
N HIS A 171 -10.92 -0.62 4.81
CA HIS A 171 -10.01 -0.34 3.69
C HIS A 171 -10.74 -0.21 2.35
N PHE A 172 -11.72 -1.07 2.10
CA PHE A 172 -12.53 -1.02 0.88
C PHE A 172 -13.33 0.29 0.79
N ILE A 173 -13.96 0.70 1.88
CA ILE A 173 -14.72 1.96 1.96
C ILE A 173 -13.79 3.16 1.80
N ASP A 174 -12.67 3.17 2.51
CA ASP A 174 -11.69 4.27 2.47
C ASP A 174 -11.14 4.45 1.04
N ALA A 175 -10.83 3.34 0.36
CA ALA A 175 -10.42 3.37 -1.04
C ALA A 175 -11.49 3.93 -1.97
N ALA A 176 -12.76 3.53 -1.80
CA ALA A 176 -13.86 4.00 -2.64
C ALA A 176 -14.19 5.48 -2.42
N MET A 177 -14.08 5.94 -1.16
CA MET A 177 -14.45 7.29 -0.73
C MET A 177 -13.31 8.30 -0.81
N ALA A 178 -12.07 7.84 -1.00
CA ALA A 178 -10.92 8.72 -1.15
C ALA A 178 -11.10 9.73 -2.30
N GLN A 179 -10.47 10.89 -2.12
CA GLN A 179 -10.44 11.93 -3.14
C GLN A 179 -9.72 11.41 -4.40
N GLN A 180 -10.39 11.53 -5.54
CA GLN A 180 -9.82 11.19 -6.85
C GLN A 180 -8.68 12.15 -7.19
N LYS A 181 -7.45 11.63 -7.16
CA LYS A 181 -6.21 12.34 -7.49
C LYS A 181 -5.09 11.36 -7.79
N ARG A 182 -4.00 11.88 -8.33
CA ARG A 182 -2.73 11.16 -8.46
C ARG A 182 -1.85 11.44 -7.25
N ILE A 183 -1.17 10.42 -6.77
CA ILE A 183 -0.26 10.52 -5.63
C ILE A 183 1.09 9.95 -5.98
N LYS A 184 2.12 10.42 -5.28
CA LYS A 184 3.47 9.87 -5.36
C LYS A 184 3.71 9.02 -4.13
N VAL A 185 4.20 7.81 -4.31
CA VAL A 185 4.43 6.84 -3.23
C VAL A 185 5.76 6.13 -3.45
N TRP A 186 6.29 5.47 -2.42
CA TRP A 186 7.40 4.54 -2.57
C TRP A 186 6.88 3.13 -2.89
N ASP A 187 7.26 2.58 -4.04
CA ASP A 187 7.27 1.13 -4.29
C ASP A 187 8.57 0.57 -3.73
N GLY A 188 8.50 -0.37 -2.79
CA GLY A 188 9.69 -0.96 -2.16
C GLY A 188 10.04 -2.33 -2.75
N GLY A 189 10.78 -3.14 -1.99
CA GLY A 189 11.16 -4.51 -2.34
C GLY A 189 12.66 -4.69 -2.28
N GLY A 190 13.26 -5.42 -3.23
CA GLY A 190 14.73 -5.51 -3.33
C GLY A 190 15.43 -4.16 -3.59
N TYR A 191 14.67 -3.18 -4.07
CA TYR A 191 15.04 -1.78 -4.12
C TYR A 191 13.79 -0.92 -3.91
N SER A 192 13.97 0.33 -3.48
CA SER A 192 12.89 1.31 -3.39
C SER A 192 12.92 2.26 -4.57
N ALA A 193 11.76 2.53 -5.17
CA ALA A 193 11.56 3.52 -6.21
C ALA A 193 10.33 4.36 -5.90
N ARG A 194 10.36 5.65 -6.29
CA ARG A 194 9.16 6.49 -6.21
C ARG A 194 8.37 6.32 -7.49
N VAL A 195 7.07 6.17 -7.35
CA VAL A 195 6.14 5.91 -8.45
C VAL A 195 4.89 6.77 -8.28
N GLU A 196 4.21 7.02 -9.39
CA GLU A 196 2.93 7.72 -9.40
C GLU A 196 1.80 6.73 -9.58
N VAL A 197 0.76 6.89 -8.76
CA VAL A 197 -0.38 5.97 -8.75
C VAL A 197 -1.70 6.71 -8.57
N ASP A 198 -2.79 6.07 -9.00
CA ASP A 198 -4.14 6.53 -8.71
C ASP A 198 -4.42 6.29 -7.23
N HIS A 199 -4.89 7.32 -6.53
CA HIS A 199 -5.07 7.27 -5.08
C HIS A 199 -6.08 6.21 -4.65
N ASN A 200 -7.23 6.15 -5.32
CA ASN A 200 -8.31 5.23 -4.96
C ASN A 200 -7.87 3.78 -5.19
N TYR A 201 -7.24 3.49 -6.33
CA TYR A 201 -6.80 2.14 -6.64
C TYR A 201 -5.56 1.71 -5.83
N PHE A 202 -4.69 2.65 -5.45
CA PHE A 202 -3.63 2.39 -4.48
C PHE A 202 -4.20 2.00 -3.11
N LEU A 203 -5.16 2.75 -2.58
CA LEU A 203 -5.80 2.38 -1.31
C LEU A 203 -6.59 1.07 -1.42
N PHE A 204 -7.21 0.80 -2.58
CA PHE A 204 -7.85 -0.48 -2.85
C PHE A 204 -6.87 -1.64 -2.79
N GLY A 205 -5.63 -1.45 -3.27
CA GLY A 205 -4.53 -2.41 -3.10
C GLY A 205 -4.34 -2.86 -1.65
N ARG A 206 -4.57 -1.99 -0.66
CA ARG A 206 -4.52 -2.37 0.75
C ARG A 206 -5.64 -3.34 1.16
N ALA A 207 -6.84 -3.13 0.64
CA ALA A 207 -7.95 -4.07 0.83
C ALA A 207 -7.66 -5.40 0.12
N VAL A 208 -7.04 -5.35 -1.07
CA VAL A 208 -6.62 -6.53 -1.83
C VAL A 208 -5.60 -7.36 -1.06
N HIS A 209 -4.56 -6.73 -0.51
CA HIS A 209 -3.55 -7.38 0.31
C HIS A 209 -4.19 -8.21 1.43
N LEU A 210 -4.92 -7.56 2.34
CA LEU A 210 -5.56 -8.21 3.48
C LEU A 210 -6.48 -9.36 3.01
N PHE A 211 -7.24 -9.11 1.94
CA PHE A 211 -8.15 -10.10 1.39
C PHE A 211 -7.41 -11.34 0.88
N GLN A 212 -6.27 -11.16 0.19
CA GLN A 212 -5.43 -12.26 -0.31
C GLN A 212 -4.70 -12.99 0.82
N ASP A 213 -4.18 -12.25 1.80
CA ASP A 213 -3.56 -12.80 3.01
C ASP A 213 -4.50 -13.73 3.78
N SER A 214 -5.80 -13.43 3.78
CA SER A 214 -6.80 -14.31 4.38
C SER A 214 -6.88 -15.70 3.75
N PHE A 215 -6.30 -15.91 2.55
CA PHE A 215 -6.20 -17.21 1.89
C PHE A 215 -4.83 -17.87 2.08
N SER A 216 -3.86 -17.17 2.65
CA SER A 216 -2.57 -17.78 2.92
C SER A 216 -2.72 -18.93 3.92
N PRO A 217 -2.15 -20.11 3.62
CA PRO A 217 -2.07 -21.21 4.57
C PRO A 217 -1.12 -20.93 5.75
N GLU A 218 -0.32 -19.86 5.70
CA GLU A 218 0.50 -19.41 6.83
C GLU A 218 -0.23 -18.42 7.74
N HIS A 219 -1.31 -17.80 7.25
CA HIS A 219 -2.09 -16.82 8.02
C HIS A 219 -3.38 -17.45 8.53
N THR A 220 -3.95 -18.41 7.80
CA THR A 220 -5.24 -19.00 8.10
C THR A 220 -5.27 -20.51 7.89
N VAL A 221 -6.29 -21.13 8.47
CA VAL A 221 -6.67 -22.52 8.19
C VAL A 221 -7.91 -22.50 7.30
N ARG A 222 -7.77 -22.99 6.07
CA ARG A 222 -8.86 -23.20 5.11
C ARG A 222 -8.82 -24.64 4.62
N LEU A 223 -9.98 -25.24 4.35
CA LEU A 223 -10.06 -26.68 4.10
C LEU A 223 -10.53 -27.03 2.68
N PRO A 224 -10.01 -28.11 2.05
CA PRO A 224 -10.54 -28.58 0.77
C PRO A 224 -12.03 -28.95 0.81
N GLN A 225 -12.54 -29.35 1.97
CA GLN A 225 -13.93 -29.82 2.12
C GLN A 225 -15.00 -28.75 1.84
N ASP A 226 -14.65 -27.47 1.99
CA ASP A 226 -15.49 -26.34 1.61
C ASP A 226 -14.87 -25.52 0.47
N ASN A 227 -14.00 -26.16 -0.31
CA ASN A 227 -13.28 -25.54 -1.43
C ASN A 227 -12.50 -24.29 -1.00
N PHE A 228 -11.98 -24.29 0.24
CA PHE A 228 -11.23 -23.20 0.82
C PHE A 228 -12.01 -21.88 0.93
N GLU A 229 -13.34 -21.90 0.86
CA GLU A 229 -14.15 -20.67 0.90
C GLU A 229 -14.29 -20.09 2.31
N LYS A 230 -14.06 -20.89 3.37
CA LYS A 230 -14.25 -20.48 4.76
C LYS A 230 -12.94 -20.45 5.55
N VAL A 231 -12.87 -19.51 6.48
CA VAL A 231 -11.81 -19.44 7.50
C VAL A 231 -12.21 -20.31 8.69
N TRP A 232 -11.40 -21.33 8.98
CA TRP A 232 -11.59 -22.21 10.15
C TRP A 232 -10.81 -21.75 11.36
N GLN A 233 -9.62 -21.22 11.13
CA GLN A 233 -8.77 -20.62 12.16
C GLN A 233 -7.85 -19.54 11.56
N VAL A 234 -7.35 -18.68 12.43
CA VAL A 234 -6.33 -17.68 12.12
C VAL A 234 -5.05 -18.06 12.87
N LYS A 235 -3.89 -17.92 12.24
CA LYS A 235 -2.57 -18.26 12.81
C LYS A 235 -1.92 -17.04 13.45
N ALA A 236 -0.91 -17.28 14.28
CA ALA A 236 -0.20 -16.26 15.03
C ALA A 236 1.12 -15.85 14.38
N TYR A 237 1.44 -14.56 14.44
CA TYR A 237 2.73 -14.04 13.97
C TYR A 237 3.84 -14.28 14.98
N LEU A 238 3.53 -14.09 16.27
CA LEU A 238 4.49 -14.17 17.37
C LEU A 238 3.97 -15.06 18.51
N CYS A 239 4.02 -16.36 18.30
CA CYS A 239 3.79 -17.45 19.24
C CYS A 239 2.60 -17.25 20.20
N SER A 240 1.40 -16.95 19.70
CA SER A 240 0.22 -16.82 20.57
C SER A 240 -0.20 -18.19 21.10
N GLU A 241 -0.35 -18.30 22.41
CA GLU A 241 -0.80 -19.53 23.08
C GLU A 241 -2.16 -20.00 22.55
N GLY A 242 -2.30 -21.29 22.25
CA GLY A 242 -3.51 -21.89 21.71
C GLY A 242 -3.78 -21.58 20.23
N ALA A 243 -2.72 -21.37 19.45
CA ALA A 243 -2.76 -21.11 18.01
C ALA A 243 -1.62 -21.81 17.27
N GLU A 244 -1.84 -22.12 15.99
CA GLU A 244 -0.76 -22.43 15.05
C GLU A 244 0.09 -21.18 14.77
N GLN A 245 1.39 -21.38 14.54
CA GLN A 245 2.37 -20.33 14.31
C GLN A 245 2.68 -20.20 12.82
N HIS A 246 2.69 -18.96 12.31
CA HIS A 246 3.19 -18.62 10.99
C HIS A 246 4.68 -18.97 10.85
N SER A 247 5.07 -19.62 9.75
CA SER A 247 6.47 -19.99 9.53
C SER A 247 7.35 -18.79 9.20
N HIS A 248 8.49 -18.67 9.88
CA HIS A 248 9.54 -17.69 9.55
C HIS A 248 10.72 -18.33 8.77
N ASP A 249 10.59 -19.59 8.33
CA ASP A 249 11.71 -20.31 7.69
C ASP A 249 11.87 -19.95 6.20
N THR A 250 12.88 -19.13 5.95
CA THR A 250 13.36 -18.77 4.61
C THR A 250 13.61 -19.92 3.65
N LYS A 251 14.04 -21.09 4.14
CA LYS A 251 14.33 -22.23 3.28
C LYS A 251 13.05 -22.77 2.65
N ASP A 252 11.98 -22.76 3.42
CA ASP A 252 10.68 -23.26 3.00
C ASP A 252 10.00 -22.28 2.02
N VAL A 253 10.30 -20.98 2.14
CA VAL A 253 9.87 -19.99 1.14
C VAL A 253 10.61 -20.19 -0.20
N VAL A 254 11.89 -20.57 -0.17
CA VAL A 254 12.72 -20.70 -1.39
C VAL A 254 12.42 -22.00 -2.17
N ASN A 255 12.04 -23.08 -1.50
CA ASN A 255 11.67 -24.35 -2.14
C ASN A 255 10.15 -24.50 -2.38
N PHE A 256 9.36 -23.49 -1.97
CA PHE A 256 7.90 -23.40 -2.07
C PHE A 256 7.13 -24.36 -1.16
N SER A 257 7.80 -24.97 -0.17
CA SER A 257 7.18 -25.92 0.77
C SER A 257 6.36 -25.26 1.86
N SER A 258 6.68 -24.01 2.22
CA SER A 258 5.91 -23.20 3.16
C SER A 258 6.18 -21.71 2.88
N GLY A 259 5.63 -20.82 3.69
CA GLY A 259 5.52 -19.40 3.39
C GLY A 259 4.25 -19.11 2.59
N ASP A 260 3.93 -17.84 2.47
CA ASP A 260 2.78 -17.31 1.70
C ASP A 260 2.85 -17.62 0.18
N VAL A 261 3.77 -18.49 -0.26
CA VAL A 261 4.01 -18.87 -1.64
C VAL A 261 2.79 -19.55 -2.27
N ILE A 262 2.27 -18.93 -3.33
CA ILE A 262 1.09 -19.39 -4.07
C ILE A 262 1.33 -20.58 -5.02
N TRP A 263 2.59 -20.95 -5.26
CA TRP A 263 3.01 -21.99 -6.20
C TRP A 263 3.28 -23.33 -5.51
N HIS A 264 3.08 -24.44 -6.22
CA HIS A 264 3.41 -25.78 -5.73
C HIS A 264 4.93 -25.97 -5.56
N GLU A 265 5.30 -26.80 -4.57
CA GLU A 265 6.64 -27.41 -4.46
C GLU A 265 7.07 -27.98 -5.82
N ASP A 266 8.37 -27.88 -6.11
CA ASP A 266 8.99 -28.32 -7.37
C ASP A 266 8.55 -27.56 -8.65
N THR A 267 7.69 -26.54 -8.54
CA THR A 267 7.40 -25.67 -9.70
C THR A 267 8.66 -24.91 -10.09
N ARG A 268 9.25 -25.26 -11.23
CA ARG A 268 10.33 -24.45 -11.79
C ARG A 268 9.75 -23.38 -12.69
N LEU A 269 9.84 -22.13 -12.25
CA LEU A 269 9.47 -20.98 -13.06
C LEU A 269 10.67 -20.56 -13.92
N ASP A 270 10.54 -20.70 -15.23
CA ASP A 270 11.47 -20.08 -16.18
C ASP A 270 11.37 -18.54 -16.06
N SER A 271 12.34 -17.81 -16.62
CA SER A 271 12.31 -16.34 -16.57
C SER A 271 11.13 -15.76 -17.36
N GLY A 272 10.46 -14.75 -16.79
CA GLY A 272 9.46 -13.94 -17.48
C GLY A 272 8.00 -14.38 -17.26
N TRP A 273 7.08 -13.45 -17.53
CA TRP A 273 5.65 -13.59 -17.23
C TRP A 273 4.96 -14.81 -17.85
N SER A 274 5.42 -15.29 -19.01
CA SER A 274 4.82 -16.46 -19.67
C SER A 274 5.09 -17.80 -18.96
N SER A 275 6.01 -17.85 -17.99
CA SER A 275 6.29 -19.08 -17.25
C SER A 275 5.31 -19.33 -16.10
N TYR A 276 4.62 -18.29 -15.64
CA TYR A 276 3.65 -18.37 -14.56
C TYR A 276 2.34 -18.95 -15.08
N LYS A 277 2.05 -20.19 -14.69
CA LYS A 277 0.91 -20.97 -15.15
C LYS A 277 -0.06 -21.25 -14.01
N VAL A 278 -1.34 -21.10 -14.28
CA VAL A 278 -2.44 -21.38 -13.34
C VAL A 278 -2.36 -22.82 -12.83
N SER A 279 -2.02 -23.79 -13.69
CA SER A 279 -1.82 -25.19 -13.32
C SER A 279 -0.68 -25.46 -12.34
N SER A 280 0.19 -24.47 -12.08
CA SER A 280 1.28 -24.57 -11.11
C SER A 280 0.94 -23.96 -9.74
N MET A 281 -0.25 -23.36 -9.59
CA MET A 281 -0.69 -22.75 -8.34
C MET A 281 -1.28 -23.78 -7.38
N LYS A 282 -1.07 -23.55 -6.07
CA LYS A 282 -1.74 -24.30 -5.01
C LYS A 282 -3.26 -24.09 -5.12
N PRO A 283 -4.10 -25.11 -4.81
CA PRO A 283 -5.56 -24.98 -4.89
C PRO A 283 -6.14 -23.80 -4.12
N VAL A 284 -5.63 -23.50 -2.93
CA VAL A 284 -6.09 -22.34 -2.13
C VAL A 284 -5.79 -21.00 -2.81
N ALA A 285 -4.66 -20.89 -3.53
CA ALA A 285 -4.31 -19.68 -4.26
C ALA A 285 -5.16 -19.49 -5.52
N LEU A 286 -5.59 -20.59 -6.16
CA LEU A 286 -6.57 -20.51 -7.25
C LEU A 286 -7.92 -19.97 -6.75
N VAL A 287 -8.35 -20.41 -5.57
CA VAL A 287 -9.57 -19.87 -4.95
C VAL A 287 -9.37 -18.38 -4.57
N ALA A 288 -8.18 -18.00 -4.07
CA ALA A 288 -7.84 -16.61 -3.81
C ALA A 288 -7.88 -15.74 -5.08
N LEU A 289 -7.43 -16.27 -6.23
CA LEU A 289 -7.51 -15.61 -7.54
C LEU A 289 -8.97 -15.36 -7.93
N GLU A 290 -9.84 -16.37 -7.79
CA GLU A 290 -11.26 -16.26 -8.10
C GLU A 290 -12.00 -15.30 -7.16
N ALA A 291 -11.71 -15.37 -5.85
CA ALA A 291 -12.22 -14.41 -4.88
C ALA A 291 -11.74 -12.98 -5.16
N SER A 292 -10.50 -12.82 -5.63
CA SER A 292 -9.96 -11.52 -6.04
C SER A 292 -10.68 -10.93 -7.26
N LYS A 293 -11.23 -11.76 -8.17
CA LYS A 293 -12.08 -11.26 -9.26
C LYS A 293 -13.38 -10.66 -8.75
N ASP A 294 -14.02 -11.30 -7.76
CA ASP A 294 -15.20 -10.73 -7.11
C ASP A 294 -14.86 -9.40 -6.43
N LEU A 295 -13.70 -9.34 -5.75
CA LEU A 295 -13.21 -8.11 -5.11
C LEU A 295 -13.01 -6.97 -6.13
N TRP A 296 -12.34 -7.25 -7.25
CA TRP A 296 -12.18 -6.28 -8.34
C TRP A 296 -13.53 -5.84 -8.92
N ALA A 297 -14.43 -6.79 -9.18
CA ALA A 297 -15.73 -6.49 -9.76
C ALA A 297 -16.57 -5.59 -8.83
N ALA A 298 -16.59 -5.92 -7.54
CA ALA A 298 -17.21 -5.13 -6.49
C ALA A 298 -16.65 -3.70 -6.43
N PHE A 299 -15.33 -3.53 -6.48
CA PHE A 299 -14.71 -2.20 -6.42
C PHE A 299 -15.01 -1.38 -7.68
N ILE A 300 -14.91 -1.98 -8.87
CA ILE A 300 -15.23 -1.32 -10.14
C ILE A 300 -16.70 -0.88 -10.19
N ARG A 301 -17.63 -1.74 -9.75
CA ARG A 301 -19.05 -1.37 -9.61
C ARG A 301 -19.23 -0.21 -8.64
N THR A 302 -18.56 -0.25 -7.49
CA THR A 302 -18.61 0.82 -6.49
C THR A 302 -18.10 2.14 -7.03
N MET A 303 -16.98 2.14 -7.77
CA MET A 303 -16.39 3.35 -8.33
C MET A 303 -17.24 3.97 -9.45
N ALA A 304 -18.05 3.16 -10.14
CA ALA A 304 -19.04 3.63 -11.10
C ALA A 304 -20.25 4.33 -10.46
N VAL A 305 -20.48 4.17 -9.15
CA VAL A 305 -21.57 4.83 -8.40
C VAL A 305 -21.23 6.31 -8.15
N HIS A 306 -22.27 7.14 -8.18
CA HIS A 306 -22.18 8.56 -7.83
C HIS A 306 -21.64 8.76 -6.40
N PRO A 307 -20.80 9.77 -6.15
CA PRO A 307 -20.15 9.97 -4.85
C PRO A 307 -21.10 9.96 -3.64
N GLU A 308 -22.30 10.54 -3.78
CA GLU A 308 -23.30 10.64 -2.71
C GLU A 308 -23.84 9.28 -2.23
N GLN A 309 -23.77 8.24 -3.06
CA GLN A 309 -24.27 6.89 -2.75
C GLN A 309 -23.14 5.87 -2.57
N ARG A 310 -21.89 6.29 -2.83
CA ARG A 310 -20.76 5.39 -2.96
C ARG A 310 -20.40 4.69 -1.65
N GLU A 311 -20.49 5.37 -0.51
CA GLU A 311 -20.17 4.74 0.78
C GLU A 311 -21.11 3.57 1.09
N GLN A 312 -22.41 3.75 0.84
CA GLN A 312 -23.41 2.69 1.05
C GLN A 312 -23.17 1.51 0.10
N ALA A 313 -22.91 1.79 -1.18
CA ALA A 313 -22.57 0.75 -2.16
C ALA A 313 -21.29 0.00 -1.75
N ALA A 314 -20.25 0.72 -1.35
CA ALA A 314 -18.98 0.15 -0.92
C ALA A 314 -19.15 -0.79 0.28
N ARG A 315 -19.94 -0.37 1.27
CA ARG A 315 -20.23 -1.18 2.46
C ARG A 315 -20.99 -2.46 2.12
N LEU A 316 -21.96 -2.39 1.21
CA LEU A 316 -22.75 -3.56 0.79
C LEU A 316 -21.90 -4.56 -0.01
N GLU A 317 -21.11 -4.07 -0.95
CA GLU A 317 -20.18 -4.88 -1.75
C GLU A 317 -19.11 -5.53 -0.86
N ALA A 318 -18.48 -4.77 0.03
CA ALA A 318 -17.49 -5.30 0.97
C ALA A 318 -18.09 -6.34 1.94
N GLN A 319 -19.30 -6.12 2.46
CA GLN A 319 -19.99 -7.11 3.30
C GLN A 319 -20.29 -8.40 2.52
N THR A 320 -20.72 -8.28 1.26
CA THR A 320 -20.98 -9.44 0.40
C THR A 320 -19.70 -10.26 0.20
N LEU A 321 -18.55 -9.61 0.01
CA LEU A 321 -17.25 -10.28 -0.07
C LEU A 321 -16.87 -10.96 1.25
N VAL A 322 -17.12 -10.32 2.40
CA VAL A 322 -16.91 -10.93 3.72
C VAL A 322 -17.75 -12.20 3.87
N ASP A 323 -19.05 -12.12 3.57
CA ASP A 323 -19.98 -13.24 3.70
C ASP A 323 -19.57 -14.41 2.78
N ASN A 324 -19.09 -14.09 1.59
CA ASN A 324 -18.72 -15.06 0.57
C ASN A 324 -17.36 -15.73 0.79
N TRP A 325 -16.36 -14.99 1.29
CA TRP A 325 -14.96 -15.38 1.20
C TRP A 325 -14.18 -15.28 2.51
N LEU A 326 -14.64 -14.44 3.44
CA LEU A 326 -14.00 -14.24 4.75
C LEU A 326 -14.86 -14.78 5.91
N SER A 327 -15.92 -15.54 5.60
CA SER A 327 -16.83 -16.06 6.61
C SER A 327 -16.20 -17.15 7.45
N PHE A 328 -16.63 -17.23 8.71
CA PHE A 328 -16.21 -18.26 9.67
C PHE A 328 -17.38 -18.68 10.55
N ASP A 329 -17.31 -19.90 11.09
CA ASP A 329 -18.23 -20.38 12.13
C ASP A 329 -17.59 -20.17 13.49
N GLU A 330 -18.17 -19.27 14.29
CA GLU A 330 -17.62 -18.89 15.60
C GLU A 330 -17.49 -20.08 16.55
N GLN A 331 -18.50 -20.96 16.61
CA GLN A 331 -18.48 -22.09 17.54
C GLN A 331 -17.45 -23.16 17.10
N ALA A 332 -17.34 -23.40 15.80
CA ALA A 332 -16.34 -24.30 15.24
C ALA A 332 -14.92 -23.76 15.44
N MET A 333 -14.73 -22.45 15.30
CA MET A 333 -13.46 -21.77 15.54
C MET A 333 -13.07 -21.85 17.02
N LEU A 334 -13.99 -21.54 17.94
CA LEU A 334 -13.77 -21.61 19.40
C LEU A 334 -13.31 -22.99 19.85
N SER A 335 -13.90 -24.05 19.30
CA SER A 335 -13.61 -25.45 19.65
C SER A 335 -12.61 -26.13 18.70
N TRP A 336 -11.99 -25.37 17.78
CA TRP A 336 -11.20 -25.95 16.70
C TRP A 336 -10.08 -26.85 17.21
N TYR A 337 -9.30 -26.37 18.18
CA TYR A 337 -8.15 -27.10 18.74
C TYR A 337 -8.50 -28.03 19.90
N ASP A 338 -9.78 -28.16 20.28
CA ASP A 338 -10.23 -29.19 21.22
C ASP A 338 -9.96 -30.61 20.64
N ASP A 339 -10.00 -30.72 19.31
CA ASP A 339 -9.52 -31.89 18.59
C ASP A 339 -8.01 -31.81 18.38
N GLN A 340 -7.26 -32.62 19.14
CA GLN A 340 -5.80 -32.67 19.06
C GLN A 340 -5.27 -33.08 17.67
N GLN A 341 -6.08 -33.73 16.82
CA GLN A 341 -5.67 -34.08 15.46
C GLN A 341 -5.57 -32.87 14.53
N ARG A 342 -6.17 -31.73 14.92
CA ARG A 342 -6.10 -30.47 14.18
C ARG A 342 -4.95 -29.58 14.63
N ARG A 343 -4.12 -30.04 15.57
CA ARG A 343 -2.91 -29.34 16.01
C ARG A 343 -1.75 -29.83 15.16
N ASP A 344 -1.20 -28.97 14.33
CA ASP A 344 0.04 -29.28 13.62
C ASP A 344 1.27 -29.12 14.53
N HIS A 345 2.46 -29.26 13.95
CA HIS A 345 3.73 -29.14 14.68
C HIS A 345 4.08 -27.68 15.06
N THR A 346 3.36 -26.69 14.55
CA THR A 346 3.53 -25.26 14.83
C THR A 346 2.63 -24.77 15.95
N TYR A 347 1.60 -25.55 16.33
CA TYR A 347 0.68 -25.23 17.43
C TYR A 347 1.41 -24.93 18.75
N VAL A 348 1.13 -23.77 19.33
CA VAL A 348 1.62 -23.34 20.64
C VAL A 348 0.63 -23.77 21.71
N LEU A 349 1.07 -24.62 22.64
CA LEU A 349 0.25 -25.13 23.74
C LEU A 349 -0.22 -23.98 24.64
N ALA A 350 -1.52 -23.92 24.92
CA ALA A 350 -2.05 -23.02 25.94
C ALA A 350 -1.67 -23.48 27.36
N PRO A 351 -1.77 -22.61 28.39
CA PRO A 351 -1.41 -22.98 29.74
C PRO A 351 -2.12 -24.25 30.22
N ASN A 352 -1.34 -25.25 30.66
CA ASN A 352 -1.79 -26.57 31.11
C ASN A 352 -2.27 -27.53 30.01
N GLU A 353 -2.13 -27.18 28.73
CA GLU A 353 -2.30 -28.15 27.66
C GLU A 353 -1.10 -29.10 27.55
N THR A 354 -1.36 -30.32 27.10
CA THR A 354 -0.34 -31.33 26.79
C THR A 354 -0.72 -32.06 25.49
N GLY A 355 0.24 -32.69 24.84
CA GLY A 355 0.01 -33.41 23.58
C GLY A 355 0.73 -32.76 22.40
N PRO A 356 0.23 -32.92 21.16
CA PRO A 356 0.82 -32.34 19.97
C PRO A 356 0.89 -30.80 20.05
N GLY A 357 2.04 -30.25 19.66
CA GLY A 357 2.37 -28.84 19.75
C GLY A 357 3.70 -28.60 20.47
N LYS A 358 4.00 -27.34 20.73
CA LYS A 358 5.20 -26.87 21.44
C LYS A 358 4.83 -25.86 22.52
N THR A 359 5.66 -25.74 23.55
CA THR A 359 5.50 -24.69 24.56
C THR A 359 5.78 -23.31 23.96
N LEU A 360 5.30 -22.24 24.61
CA LEU A 360 5.61 -20.86 24.22
C LEU A 360 7.13 -20.61 24.11
N GLU A 361 7.90 -21.12 25.06
CA GLU A 361 9.36 -20.96 25.08
C GLU A 361 10.02 -21.69 23.89
N GLU A 362 9.59 -22.92 23.59
CA GLU A 362 10.08 -23.67 22.43
C GLU A 362 9.72 -22.97 21.11
N CYS A 363 8.50 -22.45 20.98
CA CYS A 363 8.10 -21.64 19.82
C CYS A 363 9.02 -20.42 19.65
N MET A 364 9.21 -19.63 20.70
CA MET A 364 10.05 -18.43 20.65
C MET A 364 11.53 -18.74 20.34
N LEU A 365 12.04 -19.87 20.86
CA LEU A 365 13.39 -20.34 20.53
C LEU A 365 13.51 -20.73 19.04
N GLU A 366 12.48 -21.36 18.48
CA GLU A 366 12.45 -21.77 17.09
C GLU A 366 12.36 -20.59 16.12
N LEU A 367 11.61 -19.54 16.50
CA LEU A 367 11.57 -18.28 15.73
C LEU A 367 12.94 -17.59 15.62
N ASN A 368 13.87 -17.89 16.52
CA ASN A 368 15.25 -17.38 16.50
C ASN A 368 15.33 -15.83 16.43
N VAL A 369 14.40 -15.14 17.09
CA VAL A 369 14.29 -13.66 17.12
C VAL A 369 15.17 -12.99 18.18
N GLY A 370 16.23 -13.67 18.63
CA GLY A 370 17.19 -13.15 19.61
C GLY A 370 16.77 -13.23 21.08
N THR A 371 15.57 -13.73 21.38
CA THR A 371 15.05 -13.94 22.74
C THR A 371 14.05 -15.10 22.76
N SER A 372 13.97 -15.82 23.89
CA SER A 372 12.91 -16.82 24.14
C SER A 372 11.68 -16.25 24.85
N SER A 373 11.72 -14.96 25.23
CA SER A 373 10.60 -14.28 25.88
C SER A 373 9.80 -13.46 24.87
N GLN A 374 8.53 -13.84 24.67
CA GLN A 374 7.58 -13.13 23.81
C GLN A 374 7.44 -11.66 24.23
N SER A 375 7.31 -11.38 25.53
CA SER A 375 7.17 -10.00 26.03
C SER A 375 8.43 -9.16 25.82
N ALA A 376 9.62 -9.78 25.92
CA ALA A 376 10.87 -9.09 25.60
C ALA A 376 10.97 -8.78 24.11
N ARG A 377 10.50 -9.68 23.22
CA ARG A 377 10.44 -9.42 21.78
C ARG A 377 9.48 -8.29 21.44
N VAL A 378 8.28 -8.28 22.02
CA VAL A 378 7.31 -7.18 21.84
C VAL A 378 7.91 -5.83 22.25
N ALA A 379 8.53 -5.76 23.42
CA ALA A 379 9.16 -4.51 23.88
C ALA A 379 10.32 -4.06 22.97
N GLN A 380 11.08 -4.99 22.40
CA GLN A 380 12.09 -4.69 21.39
C GLN A 380 11.45 -4.11 20.12
N LEU A 381 10.38 -4.71 19.61
CA LEU A 381 9.69 -4.25 18.40
C LEU A 381 9.09 -2.86 18.56
N ASP A 382 8.49 -2.56 19.71
CA ASP A 382 7.99 -1.22 20.01
C ASP A 382 9.12 -0.18 19.99
N ALA A 383 10.28 -0.52 20.54
CA ALA A 383 11.45 0.35 20.53
C ALA A 383 12.02 0.56 19.12
N GLU A 384 12.07 -0.50 18.31
CA GLU A 384 12.53 -0.46 16.92
C GLU A 384 11.58 0.35 16.04
N ARG A 385 10.26 0.11 16.12
CA ARG A 385 9.23 0.89 15.41
C ARG A 385 9.34 2.36 15.75
N ARG A 386 9.46 2.67 17.04
CA ARG A 386 9.63 4.03 17.54
C ARG A 386 10.89 4.71 16.98
N GLN A 387 12.01 3.99 16.95
CA GLN A 387 13.27 4.46 16.36
C GLN A 387 13.09 4.75 14.86
N CYS A 388 12.43 3.86 14.12
CA CYS A 388 12.17 4.02 12.69
C CYS A 388 11.27 5.23 12.39
N LEU A 389 10.09 5.30 13.01
CA LEU A 389 9.13 6.39 12.81
C LEU A 389 9.72 7.75 13.22
N TYR A 390 10.57 7.80 14.26
CA TYR A 390 11.26 9.02 14.63
C TYR A 390 12.20 9.52 13.55
N ASN A 391 12.77 8.65 12.71
CA ASN A 391 13.73 9.01 11.67
C ASN A 391 13.08 9.25 10.29
N ILE A 392 11.76 9.07 10.18
CA ILE A 392 10.99 9.26 8.95
C ILE A 392 10.26 10.60 9.00
N GLU A 393 10.27 11.32 7.88
CA GLU A 393 9.41 12.48 7.66
C GLU A 393 8.88 12.49 6.22
N ALA A 394 7.79 13.23 5.99
CA ALA A 394 7.29 13.46 4.66
C ALA A 394 8.31 14.23 3.81
N GLN A 395 8.39 13.89 2.52
CA GLN A 395 9.06 14.73 1.56
C GLN A 395 8.32 16.10 1.49
N PRO A 396 9.03 17.24 1.47
CA PRO A 396 8.37 18.54 1.33
C PRO A 396 7.41 18.57 0.14
N GLY A 397 6.21 19.10 0.33
CA GLY A 397 5.15 19.10 -0.67
C GLY A 397 4.29 17.82 -0.70
N TYR A 398 4.48 16.92 0.27
CA TYR A 398 3.75 15.65 0.39
C TYR A 398 3.28 15.35 1.83
N GLU A 399 3.21 16.38 2.68
CA GLU A 399 2.76 16.30 4.07
C GLU A 399 1.23 16.07 4.21
N ASP A 400 0.48 16.10 3.11
CA ASP A 400 -0.97 15.97 3.09
C ASP A 400 -1.46 14.52 3.20
N LEU A 401 -0.62 13.54 2.82
CA LEU A 401 -1.02 12.14 2.71
C LEU A 401 -0.20 11.23 3.62
N TYR A 402 -0.91 10.49 4.47
CA TYR A 402 -0.35 9.59 5.46
C TYR A 402 -1.09 8.25 5.45
N ASP A 403 -0.36 7.20 5.80
CA ASP A 403 -0.97 5.95 6.24
C ASP A 403 -1.23 6.05 7.76
N PRO A 404 -2.49 6.18 8.21
CA PRO A 404 -2.82 6.27 9.63
C PRO A 404 -2.65 4.95 10.39
N HIS A 405 -2.42 3.83 9.69
CA HIS A 405 -2.20 2.53 10.32
C HIS A 405 -0.71 2.28 10.57
N MET A 406 0.14 2.66 9.60
CA MET A 406 1.59 2.56 9.73
C MET A 406 2.22 3.77 10.43
N ASP A 407 1.46 4.87 10.59
CA ASP A 407 1.90 6.16 11.15
C ASP A 407 3.03 6.82 10.33
N MET A 408 3.01 6.68 9.00
CA MET A 408 4.03 7.24 8.12
C MET A 408 3.47 7.83 6.82
N PRO A 409 4.17 8.79 6.18
CA PRO A 409 3.75 9.36 4.91
C PRO A 409 4.02 8.41 3.74
N TYR A 410 3.16 8.43 2.72
CA TYR A 410 3.37 7.59 1.52
C TYR A 410 4.62 7.98 0.71
N ASN A 411 4.94 9.28 0.68
CA ASN A 411 6.19 9.81 0.10
C ASN A 411 7.07 10.38 1.20
N TRP A 412 7.95 9.54 1.71
CA TRP A 412 8.77 9.84 2.87
C TRP A 412 10.26 9.98 2.52
N ARG A 413 11.03 10.51 3.46
CA ARG A 413 12.50 10.54 3.43
C ARG A 413 13.07 10.32 4.82
N TRP A 414 14.34 9.90 4.88
CA TRP A 414 15.09 9.89 6.13
C TRP A 414 15.41 11.33 6.58
N LYS A 415 15.18 11.64 7.86
CA LYS A 415 15.49 12.94 8.47
C LYS A 415 16.99 13.27 8.45
N SER A 416 17.82 12.24 8.53
CA SER A 416 19.28 12.35 8.63
C SER A 416 19.94 11.19 7.91
N LEU A 417 21.22 11.37 7.55
CA LEU A 417 22.08 10.30 7.03
C LEU A 417 22.49 9.30 8.13
N THR A 418 22.30 9.66 9.40
CA THR A 418 22.61 8.82 10.56
C THR A 418 21.41 8.72 11.49
N TRP A 419 21.27 7.57 12.15
CA TRP A 419 20.21 7.32 13.11
C TRP A 419 20.19 8.37 14.23
N GLN A 420 19.03 8.99 14.41
CA GLN A 420 18.74 9.90 15.51
C GLN A 420 18.00 9.14 16.60
N THR A 421 18.37 9.32 17.86
CA THR A 421 17.67 8.68 18.98
C THR A 421 16.43 9.48 19.36
N PRO A 422 15.23 8.88 19.39
CA PRO A 422 14.02 9.55 19.86
C PRO A 422 14.15 9.91 21.35
N PRO A 423 13.90 11.18 21.74
CA PRO A 423 13.82 11.60 23.15
C PRO A 423 12.87 10.70 23.93
N SER A 424 13.10 10.35 25.19
CA SER A 424 12.33 9.31 25.91
C SER A 424 10.80 9.51 25.96
N ASP A 425 10.34 10.75 25.86
CA ASP A 425 8.93 11.16 25.87
C ASP A 425 8.31 11.29 24.47
N TRP A 426 9.08 11.08 23.40
CA TRP A 426 8.59 11.14 22.03
C TRP A 426 7.61 10.00 21.73
N GLN A 427 6.52 10.33 21.03
CA GLN A 427 5.55 9.40 20.47
C GLN A 427 5.28 9.77 19.02
N ALA A 428 4.94 8.78 18.19
CA ALA A 428 4.48 9.04 16.84
C ALA A 428 3.17 9.86 16.90
N THR A 429 3.12 10.95 16.14
CA THR A 429 1.90 11.74 16.00
C THR A 429 0.95 10.99 15.09
N GLN A 430 -0.31 10.83 15.48
CA GLN A 430 -1.31 10.32 14.54
C GLN A 430 -1.70 11.40 13.52
N HIS A 431 -1.71 11.01 12.25
CA HIS A 431 -2.09 11.86 11.13
C HIS A 431 -3.40 11.35 10.53
N ALA A 432 -4.30 12.28 10.17
CA ALA A 432 -5.41 11.94 9.27
C ALA A 432 -4.84 11.47 7.92
N ALA A 433 -5.52 10.51 7.27
CA ALA A 433 -5.05 9.87 6.04
C ALA A 433 -4.85 10.88 4.89
N ASP A 434 -5.76 11.85 4.77
CA ASP A 434 -5.72 12.89 3.76
C ASP A 434 -6.10 14.24 4.38
N LYS A 435 -5.17 15.19 4.35
CA LYS A 435 -5.36 16.59 4.77
C LYS A 435 -5.33 17.55 3.58
N GLY A 436 -5.22 17.03 2.36
CA GLY A 436 -5.09 17.80 1.15
C GLY A 436 -6.43 18.44 0.76
N GLU A 437 -6.43 19.76 0.61
CA GLU A 437 -7.59 20.49 0.12
C GLU A 437 -7.43 20.73 -1.38
N THR A 438 -8.37 20.26 -2.21
CA THR A 438 -8.38 20.61 -3.64
C THR A 438 -8.82 22.05 -3.78
N ILE A 439 -8.05 22.83 -4.54
CA ILE A 439 -8.40 24.20 -4.88
C ILE A 439 -8.12 24.48 -6.35
N SER A 440 -8.82 25.46 -6.90
CA SER A 440 -8.46 26.09 -8.17
C SER A 440 -8.54 27.62 -8.07
N PHE A 441 -7.87 28.31 -8.99
CA PHE A 441 -7.78 29.76 -9.00
C PHE A 441 -8.55 30.35 -10.17
N GLN A 442 -9.18 31.49 -9.92
CA GLN A 442 -9.76 32.36 -10.94
C GLN A 442 -9.29 33.79 -10.69
N SER A 443 -8.92 34.53 -11.74
CA SER A 443 -8.52 35.93 -11.58
C SER A 443 -9.73 36.79 -11.25
N ALA A 444 -9.63 37.63 -10.22
CA ALA A 444 -10.67 38.61 -9.91
C ALA A 444 -10.73 39.76 -10.93
N LEU A 445 -9.70 39.92 -11.77
CA LEU A 445 -9.63 40.98 -12.78
C LEU A 445 -10.50 40.67 -14.00
N ASN A 446 -10.40 39.45 -14.53
CA ASN A 446 -11.06 39.06 -15.79
C ASN A 446 -12.03 37.86 -15.63
N GLY A 447 -12.14 37.29 -14.43
CA GLY A 447 -13.00 36.15 -14.16
C GLY A 447 -12.57 34.85 -14.86
N GLN A 448 -11.33 34.74 -15.34
CA GLN A 448 -10.87 33.55 -16.05
C GLN A 448 -10.12 32.59 -15.12
N PRO A 449 -10.24 31.27 -15.32
CA PRO A 449 -9.54 30.28 -14.53
C PRO A 449 -8.05 30.25 -14.86
N VAL A 450 -7.24 29.92 -13.85
CA VAL A 450 -5.82 29.64 -14.02
C VAL A 450 -5.65 28.23 -14.57
N HIS A 451 -4.94 28.11 -15.68
CA HIS A 451 -4.66 26.83 -16.31
C HIS A 451 -3.34 26.85 -17.11
N THR A 452 -2.88 25.68 -17.54
CA THR A 452 -1.81 25.53 -18.53
C THR A 452 -2.39 25.59 -19.94
N GLN A 453 -1.75 26.30 -20.86
CA GLN A 453 -2.13 26.27 -22.28
C GLN A 453 -1.67 24.98 -22.98
N GLU A 454 -0.69 24.32 -22.38
CA GLU A 454 -0.06 23.08 -22.82
C GLU A 454 -0.45 21.93 -21.86
N ASP A 455 0.08 20.75 -22.13
CA ASP A 455 -0.03 19.60 -21.25
C ASP A 455 0.56 19.88 -19.85
N LEU A 456 0.15 19.10 -18.85
CA LEU A 456 0.69 19.20 -17.48
C LEU A 456 2.12 18.64 -17.42
N THR A 457 3.08 19.47 -17.82
CA THR A 457 4.51 19.14 -17.83
C THR A 457 5.33 20.09 -16.95
N ASN A 458 6.57 19.70 -16.67
CA ASN A 458 7.55 20.59 -16.06
C ASN A 458 7.73 21.84 -16.95
N ASP A 459 7.89 23.00 -16.33
CA ASP A 459 7.99 24.32 -16.94
C ASP A 459 6.75 24.84 -17.69
N ALA A 460 5.62 24.12 -17.69
CA ALA A 460 4.40 24.58 -18.33
C ALA A 460 3.93 25.94 -17.75
N ARG A 461 3.75 26.94 -18.60
CA ARG A 461 3.35 28.30 -18.19
C ARG A 461 1.87 28.32 -17.78
N LEU A 462 1.58 29.07 -16.71
CA LEU A 462 0.23 29.29 -16.23
C LEU A 462 -0.31 30.65 -16.68
N VAL A 463 -1.55 30.64 -17.16
CA VAL A 463 -2.26 31.83 -17.68
C VAL A 463 -3.66 31.89 -17.09
N ALA A 464 -4.30 33.07 -17.14
CA ALA A 464 -5.69 33.25 -16.74
C ALA A 464 -6.56 33.62 -17.96
N THR A 465 -6.89 32.62 -18.77
CA THR A 465 -7.76 32.75 -19.96
C THR A 465 -8.85 31.68 -19.96
N ALA A 466 -9.71 31.63 -20.98
CA ALA A 466 -10.76 30.62 -21.06
C ALA A 466 -10.15 29.22 -21.23
N GLY A 467 -10.47 28.29 -20.33
CA GLY A 467 -9.93 26.94 -20.33
C GLY A 467 -10.41 26.12 -19.12
N THR A 468 -9.94 24.89 -19.02
CA THR A 468 -10.20 24.02 -17.86
C THR A 468 -9.23 24.38 -16.74
N ALA A 469 -9.74 24.75 -15.56
CA ALA A 469 -8.89 25.15 -14.45
C ALA A 469 -7.92 24.04 -14.05
N THR A 470 -6.66 24.40 -13.80
CA THR A 470 -5.72 23.50 -13.12
C THR A 470 -6.12 23.40 -11.66
N GLU A 471 -6.33 22.17 -11.20
CA GLU A 471 -6.62 21.87 -9.80
C GLU A 471 -5.32 21.56 -9.05
N PHE A 472 -5.21 22.11 -7.85
CA PHE A 472 -4.08 21.93 -6.96
C PHE A 472 -4.54 21.33 -5.63
N ILE A 473 -3.73 20.43 -5.07
CA ILE A 473 -3.77 20.05 -3.67
C ILE A 473 -2.95 21.08 -2.89
N LYS A 474 -3.61 21.73 -1.94
CA LYS A 474 -2.98 22.61 -0.96
C LYS A 474 -2.37 21.75 0.15
N VAL A 475 -1.05 21.71 0.19
CA VAL A 475 -0.27 20.88 1.12
C VAL A 475 0.28 21.77 2.24
N PRO A 476 -0.12 21.59 3.51
CA PRO A 476 0.29 22.45 4.61
C PRO A 476 1.77 22.25 4.97
N THR A 477 2.45 23.33 5.37
CA THR A 477 3.79 23.28 5.96
C THR A 477 3.75 23.53 7.47
N PRO A 478 4.76 23.09 8.24
CA PRO A 478 4.79 23.28 9.70
C PRO A 478 4.74 24.75 10.17
N ASP A 479 5.18 25.69 9.34
CA ASP A 479 5.21 27.13 9.61
C ASP A 479 3.93 27.88 9.19
N GLY A 480 2.88 27.15 8.81
CA GLY A 480 1.58 27.70 8.43
C GLY A 480 1.51 28.27 7.01
N ALA A 481 2.55 28.06 6.19
CA ALA A 481 2.48 28.22 4.75
C ALA A 481 1.91 26.94 4.10
N PHE A 482 1.90 26.90 2.77
CA PHE A 482 1.52 25.70 2.01
C PHE A 482 2.23 25.64 0.67
N TYR A 483 2.39 24.42 0.16
CA TYR A 483 2.68 24.15 -1.24
C TYR A 483 1.36 23.94 -2.01
N LEU A 484 1.44 24.08 -3.33
CA LEU A 484 0.33 23.84 -4.25
C LEU A 484 0.78 22.80 -5.28
N ARG A 485 0.47 21.53 -5.03
CA ARG A 485 0.84 20.40 -5.88
C ARG A 485 -0.28 20.12 -6.86
N SER A 486 -0.02 19.83 -8.13
CA SER A 486 -1.07 19.47 -9.08
C SER A 486 -1.79 18.20 -8.63
N LYS A 487 -3.12 18.21 -8.74
CA LYS A 487 -3.98 17.05 -8.41
C LYS A 487 -3.83 15.91 -9.42
N GLN A 488 -3.55 16.23 -10.68
CA GLN A 488 -3.44 15.28 -11.79
C GLN A 488 -2.01 14.84 -12.08
N ASN A 489 -1.00 15.59 -11.64
CA ASN A 489 0.41 15.19 -11.74
C ASN A 489 1.13 15.54 -10.42
N PRO A 490 1.39 14.56 -9.54
CA PRO A 490 1.88 14.83 -8.20
C PRO A 490 3.34 15.31 -8.18
N GLU A 491 4.07 15.24 -9.30
CA GLU A 491 5.42 15.82 -9.38
C GLU A 491 5.40 17.34 -9.49
N LEU A 492 4.32 17.90 -10.03
CA LEU A 492 4.27 19.29 -10.44
C LEU A 492 3.71 20.20 -9.35
N PHE A 493 4.41 21.30 -9.09
CA PHE A 493 4.04 22.34 -8.12
C PHE A 493 3.82 23.67 -8.83
N PHE A 494 2.81 24.42 -8.39
CA PHE A 494 2.66 25.83 -8.75
C PHE A 494 3.90 26.59 -8.30
N SER A 495 4.56 27.26 -9.23
CA SER A 495 5.80 28.00 -9.01
C SER A 495 5.96 29.13 -10.01
N TYR A 496 7.18 29.65 -10.13
CA TYR A 496 7.53 30.80 -10.94
C TYR A 496 8.91 30.64 -11.57
N SER A 497 9.15 31.38 -12.65
CA SER A 497 10.45 31.51 -13.28
C SER A 497 11.37 32.38 -12.42
N ALA A 498 12.56 31.89 -12.08
CA ALA A 498 13.59 32.69 -11.38
C ALA A 498 14.25 33.78 -12.26
N THR A 499 13.65 34.12 -13.40
CA THR A 499 14.06 35.23 -14.27
C THR A 499 13.40 36.53 -13.81
N SER A 500 13.85 37.67 -14.35
CA SER A 500 13.27 38.98 -14.05
C SER A 500 11.77 39.08 -14.38
N SER A 501 11.28 38.26 -15.31
CA SER A 501 9.86 38.22 -15.66
C SER A 501 9.00 37.60 -14.56
N GLY A 502 9.53 36.63 -13.80
CA GLY A 502 8.80 35.98 -12.72
C GLY A 502 7.55 35.21 -13.16
N TYR A 503 7.39 34.82 -14.44
CA TYR A 503 6.13 34.22 -14.89
C TYR A 503 5.80 32.93 -14.10
N ALA A 504 4.52 32.73 -13.80
CA ALA A 504 4.04 31.55 -13.10
C ALA A 504 4.08 30.32 -14.01
N LYS A 505 4.48 29.19 -13.43
CA LYS A 505 4.64 27.92 -14.14
C LYS A 505 4.49 26.72 -13.21
N LEU A 506 4.37 25.54 -13.79
CA LEU A 506 4.51 24.29 -13.07
C LEU A 506 5.99 23.88 -13.01
N VAL A 507 6.42 23.31 -11.88
CA VAL A 507 7.78 22.77 -11.72
C VAL A 507 7.79 21.46 -10.97
N ASP A 508 8.75 20.59 -11.27
CA ASP A 508 8.96 19.29 -10.60
C ASP A 508 9.60 19.37 -9.19
N SER A 509 9.51 20.54 -8.53
CA SER A 509 10.13 20.75 -7.22
C SER A 509 9.38 21.78 -6.35
N PRO A 510 9.13 21.48 -5.06
CA PRO A 510 8.53 22.44 -4.13
C PRO A 510 9.49 23.54 -3.68
N ARG A 511 10.76 23.51 -4.11
CA ARG A 511 11.80 24.45 -3.66
C ARG A 511 11.35 25.89 -3.90
N GLN A 512 11.40 26.71 -2.85
CA GLN A 512 10.99 28.13 -2.85
C GLN A 512 9.54 28.38 -3.31
N SER A 513 8.71 27.34 -3.31
CA SER A 513 7.33 27.36 -3.80
C SER A 513 6.33 27.21 -2.65
N ALA A 514 6.65 27.77 -1.49
CA ALA A 514 5.73 27.90 -0.37
C ALA A 514 5.01 29.27 -0.41
N TYR A 515 3.74 29.27 -0.04
CA TYR A 515 2.84 30.40 -0.19
C TYR A 515 2.00 30.67 1.06
N GLN A 516 1.49 31.90 1.14
CA GLN A 516 0.46 32.33 2.08
C GLN A 516 -0.73 32.90 1.29
N PHE A 517 -1.94 32.50 1.67
CA PHE A 517 -3.16 33.12 1.18
C PHE A 517 -3.60 34.19 2.16
N ILE A 518 -3.80 35.41 1.67
CA ILE A 518 -4.22 36.55 2.47
C ILE A 518 -5.63 36.94 2.04
N TYR A 519 -6.60 36.73 2.94
CA TYR A 519 -8.00 37.08 2.67
C TYR A 519 -8.19 38.60 2.59
N GLN A 520 -8.94 39.05 1.60
CA GLN A 520 -9.24 40.46 1.30
C GLN A 520 -10.73 40.66 0.96
N GLY A 521 -11.63 40.15 1.81
CA GLY A 521 -13.07 40.45 1.71
C GLY A 521 -13.77 39.77 0.53
N GLY A 522 -13.55 38.47 0.34
CA GLY A 522 -14.17 37.64 -0.70
C GLY A 522 -13.21 37.22 -1.81
N VAL A 523 -12.01 37.80 -1.81
CA VAL A 523 -10.90 37.45 -2.71
C VAL A 523 -9.61 37.29 -1.89
N TRP A 524 -8.58 36.75 -2.50
CA TRP A 524 -7.33 36.38 -1.86
C TRP A 524 -6.13 36.94 -2.63
N ASN A 525 -5.08 37.32 -1.91
CA ASN A 525 -3.75 37.45 -2.51
C ASN A 525 -2.96 36.16 -2.30
N ILE A 526 -2.11 35.80 -3.26
CA ILE A 526 -1.17 34.68 -3.15
C ILE A 526 0.23 35.27 -2.97
N LYS A 527 0.79 35.13 -1.77
CA LYS A 527 2.12 35.67 -1.44
C LYS A 527 3.15 34.55 -1.37
N ASN A 528 4.25 34.68 -2.08
CA ASN A 528 5.39 33.76 -1.95
C ASN A 528 6.20 34.05 -0.68
N THR A 529 6.57 33.00 0.04
CA THR A 529 7.32 33.14 1.30
C THR A 529 8.81 33.41 1.10
N TYR A 530 9.36 33.11 -0.08
CA TYR A 530 10.78 33.33 -0.36
C TYR A 530 11.07 34.78 -0.79
N TRP A 531 10.43 35.27 -1.86
CA TRP A 531 10.60 36.63 -2.37
C TRP A 531 9.74 37.68 -1.65
N GLN A 532 8.76 37.24 -0.85
CA GLN A 532 7.79 38.13 -0.17
C GLN A 532 6.97 38.99 -1.16
N GLN A 533 6.77 38.48 -2.38
CA GLN A 533 6.03 39.12 -3.48
C GLN A 533 4.67 38.44 -3.71
N TYR A 534 3.77 39.12 -4.43
CA TYR A 534 2.43 38.64 -4.74
C TYR A 534 2.32 38.22 -6.19
N PHE A 535 1.60 37.12 -6.45
CA PHE A 535 1.21 36.77 -7.81
C PHE A 535 0.18 37.76 -8.34
N TRP A 536 0.39 38.22 -9.57
CA TRP A 536 -0.50 39.14 -10.27
C TRP A 536 -0.65 38.79 -11.74
N LEU A 537 -1.77 39.18 -12.33
CA LEU A 537 -2.11 39.01 -13.74
C LEU A 537 -1.72 40.25 -14.55
N ASP A 538 -0.87 40.07 -15.55
CA ASP A 538 -0.65 41.08 -16.59
C ASP A 538 -1.83 41.06 -17.58
N SER A 539 -2.57 42.16 -17.66
CA SER A 539 -3.75 42.27 -18.52
C SER A 539 -3.40 42.41 -20.01
N SER A 540 -2.14 42.69 -20.36
CA SER A 540 -1.71 42.85 -21.74
C SER A 540 -1.61 41.51 -22.47
N ASP A 541 -1.21 40.44 -21.77
CA ASP A 541 -1.03 39.10 -22.33
C ASP A 541 -1.74 37.98 -21.55
N ASN A 542 -2.50 38.33 -20.49
CA ASN A 542 -3.18 37.42 -19.57
C ASN A 542 -2.27 36.41 -18.88
N SER A 543 -0.99 36.74 -18.74
CA SER A 543 -0.04 35.89 -18.06
C SER A 543 0.18 36.27 -16.61
N ILE A 544 0.52 35.27 -15.80
CA ILE A 544 0.61 35.41 -14.36
C ILE A 544 2.09 35.58 -13.99
N HIS A 545 2.39 36.50 -13.08
CA HIS A 545 3.75 36.84 -12.69
C HIS A 545 3.91 36.91 -11.16
N LEU A 546 5.10 36.56 -10.69
CA LEU A 546 5.61 36.83 -9.35
C LEU A 546 6.85 37.73 -9.47
N ASN A 547 6.65 39.03 -9.31
CA ASN A 547 7.74 40.00 -9.28
C ASN A 547 7.32 41.21 -8.43
N ARG A 548 8.16 42.26 -8.42
CA ARG A 548 7.92 43.47 -7.61
C ARG A 548 6.71 44.31 -8.04
N ASP A 549 6.16 44.06 -9.22
CA ASP A 549 5.04 44.83 -9.77
C ASP A 549 3.68 44.28 -9.26
N GLY A 550 3.70 43.15 -8.53
CA GLY A 550 2.53 42.56 -7.89
C GLY A 550 2.10 43.31 -6.63
N GLU A 551 1.18 44.28 -6.80
CA GLU A 551 0.65 45.08 -5.70
C GLU A 551 -0.65 44.47 -5.12
N PRO A 552 -0.70 44.12 -3.82
CA PRO A 552 -1.80 43.33 -3.25
C PRO A 552 -3.16 44.03 -3.26
N HIS A 553 -3.18 45.37 -3.33
CA HIS A 553 -4.42 46.15 -3.35
C HIS A 553 -5.07 46.21 -4.74
N HIS A 554 -4.31 45.94 -5.81
CA HIS A 554 -4.81 45.95 -7.18
C HIS A 554 -5.63 44.69 -7.50
N SER A 555 -6.62 44.83 -8.39
CA SER A 555 -7.44 43.70 -8.86
C SER A 555 -6.64 42.64 -9.60
N SER A 556 -5.54 43.03 -10.27
CA SER A 556 -4.63 42.10 -10.94
C SER A 556 -3.95 41.11 -9.97
N ALA A 557 -3.76 41.46 -8.70
CA ALA A 557 -3.15 40.59 -7.69
C ALA A 557 -4.18 39.84 -6.82
N LYS A 558 -5.47 39.90 -7.18
CA LYS A 558 -6.57 39.30 -6.43
C LYS A 558 -7.10 38.07 -7.16
N TRP A 559 -7.32 37.01 -6.39
CA TRP A 559 -7.70 35.68 -6.86
C TRP A 559 -8.93 35.20 -6.12
N ILE A 560 -9.83 34.56 -6.84
CA ILE A 560 -10.96 33.81 -6.28
C ILE A 560 -10.48 32.36 -6.14
N LEU A 561 -10.66 31.79 -4.95
CA LEU A 561 -10.36 30.39 -4.67
C LEU A 561 -11.66 29.60 -4.77
N ASN A 562 -11.68 28.57 -5.60
CA ASN A 562 -12.76 27.60 -5.66
C ASN A 562 -12.30 26.33 -4.94
N GLN A 563 -13.13 25.83 -4.01
CA GLN A 563 -12.89 24.65 -3.18
C GLN A 563 -13.83 23.52 -3.57
#